data_AF-A0A4U1IC69-F1
#
_entry.id   AF-A0A4U1IC69-F1
#
_cell.length_a   1.000
_cell.length_b   1.000
_cell.length_c   1.000
_cell.angle_alpha   90.00
_cell.angle_beta   90.00
_cell.angle_gamma   90.00
#
_symmetry.space_group_name_H-M   'P 1'
#
loop_
_entity.id
_entity.type
_entity.pdbx_description
1 polymer ?
#
loop_
_entity_poly.entity_id
_entity_poly.type
_entity_poly.pdbx_seq_one_letter_code
_entity_poly.pdbx_strand_id
1 'polypeptide(L)'
;MFDAEIAATLLNRWIGQSSTTELGAYLDLLREGNLDFVHQSGRVEDAADGGTFNIESLVFVDGSRTLRIKAPDLAPHWTRWTAVEPPPAFNPEAVVSRLPFTSC
;
A
#
# COMPACT_ATOMS: atom_id res chain seq x y z
N MET A 1 5.40 2.71 -12.79
CA MET A 1 4.10 3.03 -12.13
C MET A 1 2.93 2.19 -12.63
N PHE A 2 2.91 1.76 -13.90
CA PHE A 2 1.75 1.06 -14.49
C PHE A 2 1.34 -0.22 -13.74
N ASP A 3 2.27 -1.03 -13.26
CA ASP A 3 1.95 -2.32 -12.62
C ASP A 3 1.08 -2.16 -11.37
N ALA A 4 1.37 -1.14 -10.54
CA ALA A 4 0.61 -0.86 -9.34
C ALA A 4 -0.82 -0.38 -9.64
N GLU A 5 -1.00 0.47 -10.66
CA GLU A 5 -2.32 0.95 -11.10
C GLU A 5 -3.15 -0.16 -11.73
N ILE A 6 -2.52 -1.01 -12.54
CA ILE A 6 -3.16 -2.20 -13.12
C ILE A 6 -3.61 -3.12 -11.99
N ALA A 7 -2.74 -3.42 -11.03
CA ALA A 7 -3.08 -4.22 -9.86
C ALA A 7 -4.24 -3.60 -9.07
N ALA A 8 -4.17 -2.31 -8.75
CA ALA A 8 -5.24 -1.63 -8.00
C ALA A 8 -6.59 -1.73 -8.74
N THR A 9 -6.59 -1.54 -10.05
CA THR A 9 -7.79 -1.62 -10.88
C THR A 9 -8.37 -3.04 -10.90
N LEU A 10 -7.51 -4.04 -11.13
CA LEU A 10 -7.90 -5.44 -11.13
C LEU A 10 -8.48 -5.87 -9.78
N LEU A 11 -7.82 -5.50 -8.69
CA LEU A 11 -8.23 -5.82 -7.34
C LEU A 11 -9.55 -5.13 -6.96
N ASN A 12 -9.70 -3.85 -7.31
CA ASN A 12 -10.95 -3.11 -7.08
C ASN A 12 -12.12 -3.70 -7.88
N ARG A 13 -11.87 -4.16 -9.11
CA ARG A 13 -12.87 -4.87 -9.92
C ARG A 13 -13.25 -6.20 -9.28
N TRP A 14 -12.27 -6.97 -8.81
CA TRP A 14 -12.51 -8.27 -8.18
C TRP A 14 -13.31 -8.12 -6.88
N ILE A 15 -12.97 -7.16 -6.02
CA ILE A 15 -13.75 -6.86 -4.79
C ILE A 15 -15.21 -6.51 -5.10
N GLY A 16 -15.48 -5.84 -6.23
CA GLY A 16 -16.84 -5.53 -6.66
C GLY A 16 -17.63 -6.74 -7.17
N GLN A 17 -16.96 -7.82 -7.57
CA GLN A 17 -17.55 -9.04 -8.12
C GLN A 17 -17.59 -10.20 -7.11
N SER A 18 -16.71 -10.18 -6.12
CA SER A 18 -16.46 -11.28 -5.20
C SER A 18 -16.79 -10.86 -3.77
N SER A 19 -17.91 -11.35 -3.24
CA SER A 19 -18.33 -11.12 -1.85
C SER A 19 -17.39 -11.76 -0.82
N THR A 20 -16.56 -12.70 -1.25
CA THR A 20 -15.62 -13.43 -0.41
C THR A 20 -14.24 -12.81 -0.54
N THR A 21 -13.73 -12.23 0.55
CA THR A 21 -12.35 -11.75 0.66
C THR A 21 -11.40 -12.93 0.90
N GLU A 22 -11.38 -13.88 -0.03
CA GLU A 22 -10.40 -14.97 0.02
C GLU A 22 -9.04 -14.40 -0.35
N LEU A 23 -8.17 -14.30 0.66
CA LEU A 23 -6.89 -13.60 0.56
C LEU A 23 -5.99 -14.17 -0.56
N GLY A 24 -6.14 -15.46 -0.88
CA GLY A 24 -5.38 -16.13 -1.93
C GLY A 24 -5.87 -15.82 -3.34
N ALA A 25 -7.19 -15.75 -3.55
CA ALA A 25 -7.77 -15.69 -4.89
C ALA A 25 -7.39 -14.43 -5.66
N TYR A 26 -7.28 -13.29 -4.98
CA TYR A 26 -6.85 -12.05 -5.62
C TYR A 26 -5.33 -12.03 -5.89
N LEU A 27 -4.51 -12.72 -5.09
CA LEU A 27 -3.07 -12.84 -5.33
C LEU A 27 -2.81 -13.72 -6.55
N ASP A 28 -3.56 -14.81 -6.70
CA ASP A 28 -3.51 -15.65 -7.89
C ASP A 28 -3.92 -14.87 -9.15
N LEU A 29 -4.91 -13.97 -9.05
CA LEU A 29 -5.30 -13.09 -10.16
C LEU A 29 -4.17 -12.14 -10.60
N LEU A 30 -3.40 -11.60 -9.65
CA LEU A 30 -2.23 -10.77 -9.97
C LEU A 30 -1.11 -11.60 -10.62
N ARG A 31 -0.92 -12.85 -10.18
CA ARG A 31 0.05 -13.79 -10.79
C ARG A 31 -0.38 -14.21 -12.19
N GLU A 32 -1.68 -14.40 -12.42
CA GLU A 32 -2.24 -14.65 -13.76
C GLU A 32 -2.03 -13.44 -14.68
N GLY A 33 -2.12 -12.23 -14.14
CA GLY A 33 -1.75 -10.98 -14.82
C GLY A 33 -0.26 -10.81 -15.11
N ASN A 34 0.58 -11.81 -14.79
CA ASN A 34 2.05 -11.78 -14.92
C ASN A 34 2.68 -10.57 -14.20
N LEU A 35 2.13 -10.22 -13.04
CA LEU A 35 2.67 -9.16 -12.19
C LEU A 35 3.59 -9.78 -11.14
N ASP A 36 4.86 -9.38 -11.14
CA ASP A 36 5.81 -9.72 -10.09
C ASP A 36 5.66 -8.75 -8.90
N PHE A 37 5.25 -9.28 -7.75
CA PHE A 37 5.04 -8.49 -6.54
C PHE A 37 5.45 -9.24 -5.27
N VAL A 38 5.80 -8.46 -4.25
CA VAL A 38 6.01 -8.92 -2.88
C VAL A 38 4.83 -8.49 -2.03
N HIS A 39 4.13 -9.45 -1.45
CA HIS A 39 3.03 -9.20 -0.53
C HIS A 39 3.54 -8.93 0.87
N GLN A 40 3.11 -7.82 1.45
CA GLN A 40 3.40 -7.40 2.82
C GLN A 40 2.07 -7.10 3.51
N SER A 41 1.84 -7.73 4.65
CA SER A 41 0.71 -7.39 5.53
C SER A 41 1.24 -7.09 6.92
N GLY A 42 0.63 -6.12 7.59
CA GLY A 42 1.05 -5.66 8.88
C GLY A 42 -0.10 -5.09 9.68
N ARG A 43 0.03 -5.15 10.99
CA ARG A 43 -0.86 -4.46 11.92
C ARG A 43 -0.09 -3.27 12.50
N VAL A 44 -0.66 -2.08 12.36
CA VAL A 44 -0.16 -0.84 12.95
C VAL A 44 -1.07 -0.50 14.11
N GLU A 45 -0.50 -0.31 15.28
CA GLU A 45 -1.19 0.21 16.44
C GLU A 45 -0.86 1.70 16.55
N ASP A 46 -1.89 2.53 16.58
CA ASP A 46 -1.71 3.96 16.79
C ASP A 46 -1.33 4.21 18.24
N ALA A 47 -0.14 4.77 18.44
CA ALA A 47 0.43 5.01 19.76
C ALA A 47 -0.29 6.12 20.54
N ALA A 48 -1.10 6.96 19.88
CA ALA A 48 -1.78 8.09 20.49
C ALA A 48 -3.23 7.76 20.89
N ASP A 49 -3.98 7.05 20.05
CA ASP A 49 -5.40 6.72 20.28
C ASP A 49 -5.64 5.23 20.59
N GLY A 50 -4.61 4.37 20.51
CA GLY A 50 -4.75 2.92 20.69
C GLY A 50 -5.54 2.22 19.58
N GLY A 51 -5.87 2.95 18.51
CA GLY A 51 -6.58 2.44 17.35
C GLY A 51 -5.75 1.38 16.63
N THR A 52 -6.41 0.31 16.19
CA THR A 52 -5.74 -0.75 15.44
C THR A 52 -6.00 -0.58 13.96
N PHE A 53 -4.95 -0.54 13.13
CA PHE A 53 -5.04 -0.50 11.68
C PHE A 53 -4.39 -1.76 11.10
N ASN A 54 -5.08 -2.45 10.20
CA ASN A 54 -4.49 -3.49 9.40
C ASN A 54 -4.12 -2.86 8.05
N ILE A 55 -2.88 -3.03 7.65
CA ILE A 55 -2.35 -2.49 6.39
C ILE A 55 -1.91 -3.67 5.56
N GLU A 56 -2.25 -3.63 4.29
CA GLU A 56 -1.80 -4.59 3.30
C GLU A 56 -1.22 -3.84 2.11
N SER A 57 -0.04 -4.29 1.67
CA SER A 57 0.76 -3.64 0.64
C SER A 57 1.36 -4.69 -0.29
N LEU A 58 1.32 -4.41 -1.59
CA LEU A 58 1.95 -5.18 -2.64
C LEU A 58 3.05 -4.30 -3.24
N VAL A 59 4.30 -4.75 -3.17
CA VAL A 59 5.45 -4.01 -3.70
C VAL A 59 5.88 -4.63 -5.02
N PHE A 60 5.85 -3.87 -6.10
CA PHE A 60 6.23 -4.32 -7.43
C PHE A 60 7.72 -4.08 -7.70
N VAL A 61 8.26 -4.72 -8.74
CA VAL A 61 9.67 -4.63 -9.14
C VAL A 61 10.09 -3.19 -9.45
N ASP A 62 9.20 -2.37 -9.99
CA ASP A 62 9.40 -0.93 -10.28
C ASP A 62 9.47 -0.06 -9.01
N GLY A 63 9.32 -0.65 -7.82
CA GLY A 63 9.25 0.07 -6.54
C GLY A 63 7.89 0.73 -6.27
N SER A 64 7.02 0.81 -7.28
CA SER A 64 5.61 1.15 -7.10
C SER A 64 4.92 0.15 -6.17
N ARG A 65 3.88 0.61 -5.47
CA ARG A 65 3.19 -0.23 -4.50
C ARG A 65 1.69 -0.02 -4.55
N THR A 66 0.95 -1.08 -4.24
CA THR A 66 -0.51 -1.04 -4.16
C THR A 66 -0.91 -1.40 -2.75
N LEU A 67 -1.63 -0.52 -2.07
CA LEU A 67 -1.96 -0.70 -0.66
C LEU A 67 -3.45 -0.51 -0.37
N ARG A 68 -3.89 -1.14 0.71
CA ARG A 68 -5.20 -0.93 1.33
C ARG A 68 -5.09 -0.97 2.85
N ILE A 69 -6.06 -0.36 3.50
CA ILE A 69 -6.09 -0.21 4.96
C ILE A 69 -7.45 -0.72 5.44
N LYS A 70 -7.46 -1.37 6.60
CA LYS A 70 -8.66 -1.68 7.35
C LYS A 70 -8.52 -1.11 8.75
N ALA A 71 -9.37 -0.15 9.06
CA ALA A 71 -9.47 0.47 10.37
C ALA A 71 -10.69 -0.12 11.09
N PRO A 72 -10.58 -1.27 11.80
CA PRO A 72 -11.69 -1.86 12.55
C PRO A 72 -12.47 -0.86 13.41
N ASP A 73 -11.80 0.16 13.95
CA ASP A 73 -12.41 1.20 14.79
C ASP A 73 -13.24 2.23 13.98
N LEU A 74 -12.95 2.46 12.70
CA LEU A 74 -13.65 3.44 11.85
C LEU A 74 -14.56 2.79 10.80
N ALA A 75 -14.17 1.66 10.24
CA ALA A 75 -14.88 0.97 9.17
C ALA A 75 -14.72 -0.55 9.28
N PRO A 76 -15.82 -1.33 9.23
CA PRO A 76 -15.76 -2.79 9.31
C PRO A 76 -15.10 -3.44 8.08
N HIS A 77 -14.92 -2.69 6.99
CA HIS A 77 -14.44 -3.19 5.71
C HIS A 77 -13.08 -2.62 5.32
N TRP A 78 -12.35 -3.37 4.51
CA TRP A 78 -11.13 -2.89 3.86
C TRP A 78 -11.45 -1.72 2.92
N THR A 79 -10.55 -0.73 2.87
CA THR A 79 -10.60 0.30 1.84
C THR A 79 -10.33 -0.31 0.47
N ARG A 80 -10.68 0.45 -0.58
CA ARG A 80 -10.25 0.14 -1.94
C ARG A 80 -8.73 0.13 -2.04
N TRP A 81 -8.21 -0.66 -2.97
CA TRP A 81 -6.80 -0.66 -3.30
C TRP A 81 -6.42 0.63 -4.00
N THR A 82 -5.29 1.19 -3.59
CA THR A 82 -4.74 2.41 -4.15
C THR A 82 -3.30 2.17 -4.57
N ALA A 83 -2.97 2.58 -5.80
CA ALA A 83 -1.61 2.61 -6.28
C ALA A 83 -0.91 3.84 -5.69
N VAL A 84 0.29 3.63 -5.17
CA VAL A 84 1.13 4.66 -4.58
C VAL A 84 2.47 4.61 -5.28
N GLU A 85 2.95 5.78 -5.66
CA GLU A 85 4.28 5.93 -6.23
C GLU A 85 5.35 5.47 -5.24
N PRO A 86 6.48 4.93 -5.74
CA PRO A 86 7.63 4.68 -4.89
C PRO A 86 7.94 5.97 -4.13
N PRO A 87 8.25 5.90 -2.82
CA PRO A 87 8.71 7.08 -2.13
C PRO A 87 9.98 7.53 -2.87
N PRO A 88 10.17 8.84 -3.13
CA PRO A 88 11.42 9.31 -3.69
C PRO A 88 12.54 8.74 -2.83
N ALA A 89 13.56 8.15 -3.47
CA ALA A 89 14.72 7.62 -2.77
C ALA A 89 15.13 8.67 -1.73
N PHE A 90 15.17 8.29 -0.46
CA PHE A 90 15.54 9.20 0.61
C PHE A 90 16.90 9.78 0.23
N ASN A 91 16.90 11.04 -0.22
CA ASN A 91 18.11 11.72 -0.62
C ASN A 91 18.60 12.49 0.61
N PRO A 92 19.56 11.94 1.39
CA PRO A 92 20.03 12.60 2.60
C PRO A 92 20.60 14.00 2.31
N GLU A 93 21.04 14.26 1.07
CA GLU A 93 21.56 15.57 0.67
C GLU A 93 20.48 16.66 0.51
N ALA A 94 19.24 16.27 0.20
CA ALA A 94 18.12 17.23 0.10
C ALA A 94 17.67 17.76 1.48
N VAL A 95 17.98 17.03 2.56
CA VAL A 95 17.67 17.43 3.94
C VAL A 95 18.65 18.48 4.45
N VAL A 96 19.93 18.40 4.05
CA VAL A 96 20.98 19.34 4.49
C VAL A 96 20.74 20.76 3.98
N SER A 97 20.11 20.93 2.81
CA SER A 97 19.88 22.26 2.22
C SER A 97 18.70 23.03 2.84
N ARG A 98 17.99 22.46 3.82
CA ARG A 98 16.86 23.11 4.52
C ARG A 98 17.15 23.50 5.97
N LEU A 99 18.36 23.26 6.47
CA LEU A 99 18.77 23.80 7.75
C LEU A 99 19.37 25.20 7.51
N PRO A 100 18.73 26.30 7.95
CA PRO A 100 19.46 27.53 8.11
C PRO A 100 20.50 27.26 9.20
N PHE A 101 21.76 27.14 8.81
CA PHE A 101 22.87 27.27 9.74
C PHE A 101 22.81 28.68 10.31
N THR A 102 22.08 28.87 11.42
CA THR A 102 22.27 30.05 12.27
C THR A 102 23.53 29.79 13.08
N SER A 103 24.67 30.22 12.55
CA SER A 103 25.87 30.47 13.35
C SER A 103 25.80 31.92 13.82
N CYS A 104 25.64 32.12 15.13
CA CYS A 104 26.03 33.32 15.85
C CYS A 104 26.75 32.87 17.12
#